data_AF-A0A9P6JK52-F1
#
_entry.id   AF-A0A9P6JK52-F1
#
_cell.length_a   1.000
_cell.length_b   1.000
_cell.length_c   1.000
_cell.angle_alpha   90.00
_cell.angle_beta   90.00
_cell.angle_gamma   90.00
#
_symmetry.space_group_name_H-M   'P 1'
#
loop_
_entity.id
_entity.type
_entity.pdbx_description
1 polymer ?
#
loop_
_entity_poly.entity_id
_entity_poly.type
_entity_poly.pdbx_seq_one_letter_code
_entity_poly.pdbx_strand_id
1 'polypeptide(L)'
;MPSTRYSSSPRKYPHSSDTELFETPPRKRFCPAEDEDDLSYSSASPQKKQRRQSPKKPFSSDLNLEQALRLSARSTVDHVTLLSLKDVPHDERSIRASIKSIIVSSKRSVMKHFTKAKHLPLETELYAKWLEGVEYVAVGLEKALGAKVPGTRRRVPGFGRSIYAITFYLVDEFIDEVSTHHDGWTSPDEPSYYPPTLSLVEEAKDDSTNGRSDIAVKGAEAILRRFDAIMAAAAKRYKVERGRNNPSLAERISAQEHALAKGCCLLCEQTGYGSDHHDIGDVLMKHTRDVLTQWKNEYDDCEDQLVDSN
;
A
#
# COMPACT_ATOMS: atom_id res chain seq x y z
N MET A 1 -34.17 -70.53 10.90
CA MET A 1 -35.13 -69.41 10.70
C MET A 1 -34.45 -68.37 9.78
N PRO A 2 -35.20 -67.70 8.90
CA PRO A 2 -34.90 -67.64 7.46
C PRO A 2 -34.20 -66.36 6.96
N SER A 3 -33.50 -66.54 5.84
CA SER A 3 -33.48 -65.74 4.61
C SER A 3 -34.05 -64.31 4.63
N THR A 4 -33.24 -63.35 4.15
CA THR A 4 -33.58 -62.28 3.16
C THR A 4 -32.42 -61.27 3.16
N ARG A 5 -32.00 -60.60 2.08
CA ARG A 5 -32.19 -60.68 0.63
C ARG A 5 -31.11 -59.75 0.05
N TYR A 6 -30.61 -60.09 -1.13
CA TYR A 6 -29.78 -59.25 -1.97
C TYR A 6 -30.39 -57.87 -2.25
N SER A 7 -29.56 -56.83 -2.34
CA SER A 7 -29.66 -55.86 -3.42
C SER A 7 -28.27 -55.32 -3.76
N SER A 8 -27.76 -55.80 -4.87
CA SER A 8 -26.53 -55.38 -5.53
C SER A 8 -26.90 -54.51 -6.73
N SER A 9 -26.35 -53.29 -6.82
CA SER A 9 -26.15 -52.56 -8.08
C SER A 9 -25.44 -51.20 -7.86
N PRO A 10 -24.81 -50.61 -8.90
CA PRO A 10 -23.36 -50.71 -9.03
C PRO A 10 -22.63 -49.36 -9.23
N ARG A 11 -21.29 -49.45 -9.19
CA ARG A 11 -20.25 -48.60 -9.81
C ARG A 11 -20.66 -47.24 -10.42
N LYS A 12 -19.92 -46.20 -10.03
CA LYS A 12 -19.26 -45.22 -10.92
C LYS A 12 -18.28 -44.32 -10.11
N TYR A 13 -16.98 -44.61 -10.18
CA TYR A 13 -15.97 -43.55 -10.42
C TYR A 13 -16.07 -43.18 -11.91
N PRO A 14 -15.51 -42.10 -12.50
CA PRO A 14 -14.36 -41.23 -12.13
C PRO A 14 -14.65 -39.72 -12.40
N HIS A 15 -13.79 -38.70 -12.22
CA HIS A 15 -12.58 -38.21 -12.95
C HIS A 15 -12.13 -36.92 -12.22
N SER A 16 -10.84 -36.63 -11.96
CA SER A 16 -9.77 -36.15 -12.86
C SER A 16 -10.05 -34.82 -13.57
N SER A 17 -9.11 -33.89 -13.37
CA SER A 17 -8.77 -32.66 -14.12
C SER A 17 -9.82 -31.55 -14.25
N ASP A 18 -9.52 -30.39 -13.68
CA ASP A 18 -9.93 -29.11 -14.27
C ASP A 18 -8.84 -28.05 -14.07
N THR A 19 -7.75 -28.23 -14.82
CA THR A 19 -6.83 -27.18 -15.23
C THR A 19 -7.39 -26.58 -16.52
N GLU A 20 -8.32 -25.63 -16.42
CA GLU A 20 -8.75 -24.84 -17.57
C GLU A 20 -8.02 -23.49 -17.58
N LEU A 21 -7.16 -23.34 -18.59
CA LEU A 21 -6.65 -22.06 -19.08
C LEU A 21 -7.85 -21.24 -19.58
N PHE A 22 -8.07 -20.07 -18.99
CA PHE A 22 -9.03 -19.10 -19.51
C PHE A 22 -8.52 -18.53 -20.85
N GLU A 23 -8.76 -19.23 -21.96
CA GLU A 23 -8.72 -18.63 -23.28
C GLU A 23 -9.94 -17.72 -23.44
N THR A 24 -9.67 -16.44 -23.65
CA THR A 24 -10.71 -15.45 -23.90
C THR A 24 -11.13 -15.58 -25.37
N PRO A 25 -12.42 -15.75 -25.72
CA PRO A 25 -12.81 -15.88 -27.11
C PRO A 25 -12.45 -14.60 -27.89
N PRO A 26 -11.84 -14.71 -29.09
CA PRO A 26 -11.53 -13.55 -29.90
C PRO A 26 -12.81 -12.80 -30.27
N ARG A 27 -12.81 -11.48 -30.03
CA ARG A 27 -13.91 -10.57 -30.40
C ARG A 27 -14.14 -10.65 -31.91
N LYS A 28 -15.32 -11.12 -32.31
CA LYS A 28 -15.84 -10.97 -33.68
C LYS A 28 -15.85 -9.47 -34.02
N ARG A 29 -14.92 -9.04 -34.87
CA ARG A 29 -15.04 -7.77 -35.59
C ARG A 29 -16.11 -8.02 -36.65
N PHE A 30 -17.22 -7.28 -36.57
CA PHE A 30 -18.15 -7.19 -37.68
C PHE A 30 -17.42 -6.50 -38.83
N CYS A 31 -16.95 -7.28 -39.82
CA CYS A 31 -16.75 -6.78 -41.17
C CYS A 31 -18.13 -6.73 -41.83
N PRO A 32 -18.66 -5.55 -42.19
CA PRO A 32 -19.75 -5.51 -43.16
C PRO A 32 -19.20 -5.97 -44.51
N ALA A 33 -19.96 -6.82 -45.19
CA ALA A 33 -19.69 -7.28 -46.54
C ALA A 33 -19.66 -6.09 -47.51
N GLU A 34 -18.66 -6.07 -48.38
CA GLU A 34 -18.62 -5.22 -49.57
C GLU A 34 -19.45 -5.93 -50.64
N ASP A 35 -20.63 -5.38 -50.93
CA ASP A 35 -21.31 -5.56 -52.21
C ASP A 35 -21.29 -4.19 -52.91
N GLU A 36 -20.94 -4.21 -54.18
CA GLU A 36 -20.72 -3.05 -55.03
C GLU A 36 -22.02 -2.33 -55.43
N ASP A 37 -21.79 -1.14 -55.99
CA ASP A 37 -22.62 -0.29 -56.84
C ASP A 37 -23.41 0.89 -56.23
N ASP A 38 -23.12 2.02 -56.89
CA ASP A 38 -23.87 3.24 -57.12
C ASP A 38 -23.58 4.55 -56.36
N LEU A 39 -23.40 5.57 -57.21
CA LEU A 39 -22.96 6.93 -57.02
C LEU A 39 -23.94 7.77 -56.18
N SER A 40 -23.44 8.58 -55.24
CA SER A 40 -23.77 10.02 -55.19
C SER A 40 -22.90 10.80 -54.19
N TYR A 41 -22.61 12.04 -54.59
CA TYR A 41 -21.90 13.06 -53.83
C TYR A 41 -22.58 13.39 -52.50
N SER A 42 -21.80 13.45 -51.41
CA SER A 42 -21.97 14.46 -50.37
C SER A 42 -20.69 14.68 -49.58
N SER A 43 -20.08 15.83 -49.85
CA SER A 43 -19.02 16.45 -49.04
C SER A 43 -19.57 16.73 -47.63
N ALA A 44 -19.27 15.86 -46.67
CA ALA A 44 -19.44 16.12 -45.26
C ALA A 44 -18.08 16.01 -44.56
N SER A 45 -17.63 17.15 -44.03
CA SER A 45 -16.39 17.28 -43.26
C SER A 45 -16.40 16.36 -42.03
N PRO A 46 -15.25 15.80 -41.62
CA PRO A 46 -15.19 14.94 -40.44
C PRO A 46 -15.44 15.78 -39.18
N GLN A 47 -16.64 15.67 -38.62
CA GLN A 47 -16.95 16.21 -37.31
C GLN A 47 -16.08 15.49 -36.27
N LYS A 48 -15.09 16.21 -35.74
CA LYS A 48 -14.39 15.91 -34.50
C LYS A 48 -15.42 15.47 -33.47
N LYS A 49 -15.37 14.20 -33.05
CA LYS A 49 -16.10 13.70 -31.87
C LYS A 49 -15.69 14.56 -30.69
N GLN A 50 -16.51 15.58 -30.40
CA GLN A 50 -16.40 16.42 -29.24
C GLN A 50 -16.50 15.48 -28.04
N ARG A 51 -15.33 15.26 -27.41
CA ARG A 51 -15.19 14.59 -26.13
C ARG A 51 -16.19 15.26 -25.19
N ARG A 52 -17.31 14.59 -24.91
CA ARG A 52 -18.28 14.99 -23.89
C ARG A 52 -17.47 15.31 -22.65
N GLN A 53 -17.39 16.59 -22.32
CA GLN A 53 -16.86 17.02 -21.04
C GLN A 53 -17.81 16.43 -20.01
N SER A 54 -17.33 15.39 -19.32
CA SER A 54 -18.00 14.86 -18.15
C SER A 54 -18.25 16.04 -17.21
N PRO A 55 -19.47 16.21 -16.68
CA PRO A 55 -19.77 17.32 -15.79
C PRO A 55 -18.77 17.31 -14.64
N LYS A 56 -18.05 18.42 -14.45
CA LYS A 56 -17.22 18.68 -13.28
C LYS A 56 -18.15 18.58 -12.08
N LYS A 57 -18.12 17.43 -11.40
CA LYS A 57 -18.84 17.27 -10.13
C LYS A 57 -18.36 18.39 -9.19
N PRO A 58 -19.26 19.07 -8.49
CA PRO A 58 -18.86 20.02 -7.47
C PRO A 58 -17.99 19.26 -6.45
N PHE A 59 -16.78 19.79 -6.20
CA PHE A 59 -15.86 19.31 -5.18
C PHE A 59 -16.53 19.50 -3.81
N SER A 60 -17.34 18.53 -3.40
CA SER A 60 -17.93 18.48 -2.06
C SER A 60 -17.18 17.44 -1.24
N SER A 61 -16.05 17.84 -0.65
CA SER A 61 -15.77 17.69 0.77
C SER A 61 -14.32 18.05 1.04
N ASP A 62 -14.10 19.06 1.88
CA ASP A 62 -12.82 19.37 2.53
C ASP A 62 -12.44 18.28 3.56
N LEU A 63 -12.63 17.01 3.21
CA LEU A 63 -12.22 15.90 4.06
C LEU A 63 -10.72 15.71 3.88
N ASN A 64 -9.96 16.24 4.84
CA ASN A 64 -8.54 15.96 5.00
C ASN A 64 -8.31 14.44 5.08
N LEU A 65 -7.28 13.94 4.39
CA LEU A 65 -6.86 12.53 4.39
C LEU A 65 -6.81 11.93 5.81
N GLU A 66 -6.29 12.67 6.78
CA GLU A 66 -6.23 12.23 8.17
C GLU A 66 -7.63 11.91 8.73
N GLN A 67 -8.59 12.79 8.48
CA GLN A 67 -9.96 12.63 8.95
C GLN A 67 -10.64 11.45 8.27
N ALA A 68 -10.45 11.28 6.96
CA ALA A 68 -10.99 10.15 6.21
C ALA A 68 -10.45 8.81 6.73
N LEU A 69 -9.16 8.74 7.05
CA LEU A 69 -8.52 7.55 7.65
C LEU A 69 -9.03 7.28 9.06
N ARG A 70 -9.13 8.31 9.92
CA ARG A 70 -9.70 8.17 11.27
C ARG A 70 -11.15 7.68 11.25
N LEU A 71 -11.96 8.18 10.32
CA LEU A 71 -13.34 7.74 10.15
C LEU A 71 -13.41 6.30 9.64
N SER A 72 -12.55 5.95 8.68
CA SER A 72 -12.45 4.59 8.14
C SER A 72 -11.97 3.57 9.17
N ALA A 73 -11.16 3.98 10.14
CA ALA A 73 -10.70 3.13 11.21
C ALA A 73 -11.82 2.71 12.19
N ARG A 74 -12.96 3.42 12.23
CA ARG A 74 -14.10 3.10 13.11
C ARG A 74 -14.82 1.82 12.70
N SER A 75 -15.54 1.18 13.63
CA SER A 75 -16.11 -0.16 13.47
C SER A 75 -17.10 -0.29 12.29
N THR A 76 -17.88 0.76 12.01
CA THR A 76 -18.79 0.81 10.86
C THR A 76 -18.24 1.75 9.80
N VAL A 77 -17.78 1.17 8.70
CA VAL A 77 -17.23 1.93 7.58
C VAL A 77 -18.37 2.35 6.66
N ASP A 78 -18.69 3.63 6.65
CA ASP A 78 -19.66 4.19 5.70
C ASP A 78 -19.04 4.23 4.29
N HIS A 79 -19.82 3.82 3.29
CA HIS A 79 -19.41 3.88 1.89
C HIS A 79 -19.04 5.30 1.45
N VAL A 80 -19.69 6.33 2.01
CA VAL A 80 -19.35 7.73 1.73
C VAL A 80 -17.93 8.07 2.21
N THR A 81 -17.53 7.58 3.39
CA THR A 81 -16.18 7.77 3.93
C THR A 81 -15.13 7.03 3.10
N LEU A 82 -15.47 5.87 2.54
CA LEU A 82 -14.57 5.16 1.63
C LEU A 82 -14.38 5.92 0.32
N LEU A 83 -15.44 6.50 -0.22
CA LEU A 83 -15.34 7.28 -1.45
C LEU A 83 -14.47 8.53 -1.27
N SER A 84 -14.48 9.19 -0.11
CA SER A 84 -13.61 10.35 0.12
C SER A 84 -12.12 9.98 0.09
N LEU A 85 -11.73 8.78 0.54
CA LEU A 85 -10.36 8.28 0.39
C LEU A 85 -9.94 8.08 -1.08
N LYS A 86 -10.91 7.82 -1.96
CA LYS A 86 -10.66 7.70 -3.40
C LYS A 86 -10.46 9.06 -4.06
N ASP A 87 -11.11 10.09 -3.52
CA ASP A 87 -11.04 11.46 -4.03
C ASP A 87 -9.77 12.21 -3.58
N VAL A 88 -8.94 11.58 -2.72
CA VAL A 88 -7.62 12.09 -2.32
C VAL A 88 -6.77 12.33 -3.58
N PRO A 89 -6.14 13.53 -3.71
CA PRO A 89 -5.31 13.85 -4.86
C PRO A 89 -4.26 12.77 -5.14
N HIS A 90 -4.07 12.44 -6.41
CA HIS A 90 -3.16 11.37 -6.83
C HIS A 90 -1.78 11.88 -7.27
N ASP A 91 -1.54 13.19 -7.16
CA ASP A 91 -0.22 13.77 -7.36
C ASP A 91 0.64 13.53 -6.12
N GLU A 92 1.90 13.20 -6.37
CA GLU A 92 2.87 12.83 -5.33
C GLU A 92 3.04 13.93 -4.28
N ARG A 93 3.10 15.20 -4.72
CA ARG A 93 3.32 16.34 -3.83
C ARG A 93 2.19 16.49 -2.79
N SER A 94 0.94 16.40 -3.21
CA SER A 94 -0.21 16.54 -2.30
C SER A 94 -0.32 15.37 -1.34
N ILE A 95 -0.03 14.14 -1.79
CA ILE A 95 -0.02 12.98 -0.89
C ILE A 95 1.09 13.14 0.16
N ARG A 96 2.33 13.42 -0.26
CA ARG A 96 3.45 13.66 0.66
C ARG A 96 3.12 14.75 1.69
N ALA A 97 2.57 15.88 1.26
CA ALA A 97 2.16 16.95 2.18
C ALA A 97 1.08 16.49 3.20
N SER A 98 0.13 15.67 2.76
CA SER A 98 -0.90 15.11 3.63
C SER A 98 -0.33 14.11 4.64
N ILE A 99 0.61 13.27 4.22
CA ILE A 99 1.34 12.34 5.08
C ILE A 99 2.18 13.09 6.11
N LYS A 100 2.93 14.13 5.70
CA LYS A 100 3.66 15.01 6.62
C LYS A 100 2.76 15.57 7.70
N SER A 101 1.56 16.05 7.32
CA SER A 101 0.57 16.53 8.29
C SER A 101 0.13 15.44 9.27
N ILE A 102 -0.10 14.21 8.80
CA ILE A 102 -0.47 13.07 9.65
C ILE A 102 0.64 12.73 10.64
N ILE A 103 1.89 12.66 10.18
CA ILE A 103 3.06 12.37 11.02
C ILE A 103 3.27 13.47 12.05
N VAL A 104 3.21 14.75 11.65
CA VAL A 104 3.30 15.89 12.58
C VAL A 104 2.15 15.87 13.62
N SER A 105 0.92 15.57 13.20
CA SER A 105 -0.23 15.43 14.09
C SER A 105 -0.02 14.31 15.12
N SER A 106 0.46 13.15 14.66
CA SER A 106 0.81 11.99 15.49
C SER A 106 1.90 12.34 16.50
N LYS A 107 3.03 12.89 16.04
CA LYS A 107 4.14 13.33 16.88
C LYS A 107 3.68 14.30 17.97
N ARG A 108 2.92 15.34 17.62
CA ARG A 108 2.36 16.28 18.61
C ARG A 108 1.51 15.59 19.68
N SER A 109 0.78 14.54 19.31
CA SER A 109 -0.01 13.75 20.27
C SER A 109 0.90 12.94 21.20
N VAL A 110 1.92 12.27 20.66
CA VAL A 110 2.92 11.50 21.40
C VAL A 110 3.72 12.40 22.36
N MET A 111 4.14 13.56 21.88
CA MET A 111 4.82 14.57 22.69
C MET A 111 4.02 14.98 23.91
N LYS A 112 2.72 15.30 23.73
CA LYS A 112 1.82 15.63 24.85
C LYS A 112 1.68 14.49 25.87
N HIS A 113 1.85 13.25 25.45
CA HIS A 113 1.85 12.10 26.35
C HIS A 113 3.13 12.07 27.19
N PHE A 114 4.30 12.23 26.56
CA PHE A 114 5.59 12.22 27.26
C PHE A 114 5.81 13.45 28.15
N THR A 115 5.30 14.65 27.80
CA THR A 115 5.35 15.82 28.70
C THR A 115 4.62 15.58 30.02
N LYS A 116 3.65 14.66 30.05
CA LYS A 116 2.93 14.27 31.28
C LYS A 116 3.63 13.15 32.05
N ALA A 117 4.50 12.39 31.39
CA ALA A 117 5.28 11.34 32.02
C ALA A 117 6.40 11.96 32.86
N LYS A 118 6.69 11.36 34.02
CA LYS A 118 7.75 11.84 34.94
C LYS A 118 9.12 11.21 34.68
N HIS A 119 9.22 10.33 33.68
CA HIS A 119 10.46 9.63 33.35
C HIS A 119 10.96 10.05 31.98
N LEU A 120 12.28 9.92 31.78
CA LEU A 120 12.93 10.16 30.50
C LEU A 120 12.54 9.02 29.52
N PRO A 121 11.95 9.33 28.36
CA PRO A 121 11.68 8.32 27.34
C PRO A 121 12.99 7.78 26.77
N LEU A 122 12.99 6.50 26.43
CA LEU A 122 14.04 5.93 25.58
C LEU A 122 13.81 6.41 24.14
N GLU A 123 14.87 6.58 23.37
CA GLU A 123 14.79 6.90 21.95
C GLU A 123 14.06 5.78 21.17
N THR A 124 14.34 4.52 21.49
CA THR A 124 13.60 3.36 20.92
C THR A 124 12.09 3.40 21.23
N GLU A 125 11.72 3.81 22.44
CA GLU A 125 10.32 3.98 22.84
C GLU A 125 9.65 5.14 22.11
N LEU A 126 10.36 6.26 21.92
CA LEU A 126 9.84 7.41 21.21
C LEU A 126 9.46 7.04 19.77
N TYR A 127 10.34 6.35 19.06
CA TYR A 127 10.10 5.87 17.70
C TYR A 127 8.92 4.89 17.63
N ALA A 128 8.85 3.94 18.57
CA ALA A 128 7.72 3.02 18.67
C ALA A 128 6.39 3.78 18.91
N LYS A 129 6.39 4.81 19.77
CA LYS A 129 5.20 5.63 20.01
C LYS A 129 4.78 6.46 18.80
N TRP A 130 5.71 6.92 17.97
CA TRP A 130 5.35 7.58 16.70
C TRP A 130 4.61 6.64 15.75
N LEU A 131 5.07 5.39 15.63
CA LEU A 131 4.40 4.34 14.86
C LEU A 131 3.01 4.00 15.44
N GLU A 132 2.90 3.81 16.76
CA GLU A 132 1.61 3.61 17.43
C GLU A 132 0.64 4.76 17.15
N GLY A 133 1.14 6.00 17.17
CA GLY A 133 0.33 7.19 16.92
C GLY A 133 -0.30 7.22 15.52
N VAL A 134 0.25 6.49 14.55
CA VAL A 134 -0.32 6.34 13.20
C VAL A 134 -1.00 4.98 12.96
N GLU A 135 -1.17 4.12 13.97
CA GLU A 135 -1.78 2.80 13.80
C GLU A 135 -3.20 2.87 13.21
N TYR A 136 -3.96 3.92 13.54
CA TYR A 136 -5.29 4.15 12.97
C TYR A 136 -5.26 4.26 11.43
N VAL A 137 -4.14 4.70 10.86
CA VAL A 137 -3.94 4.76 9.40
C VAL A 137 -3.92 3.34 8.83
N ALA A 138 -3.15 2.43 9.42
CA ALA A 138 -3.12 1.02 9.00
C ALA A 138 -4.52 0.39 9.03
N VAL A 139 -5.26 0.58 10.13
CA VAL A 139 -6.64 0.08 10.28
C VAL A 139 -7.56 0.65 9.18
N GLY A 140 -7.48 1.97 8.93
CA GLY A 140 -8.30 2.63 7.92
C GLY A 140 -7.99 2.13 6.51
N LEU A 141 -6.71 1.94 6.18
CA LEU A 141 -6.27 1.45 4.88
C LEU A 141 -6.63 -0.01 4.64
N GLU A 142 -6.49 -0.89 5.64
CA GLU A 142 -6.95 -2.29 5.53
C GLU A 142 -8.43 -2.38 5.20
N LYS A 143 -9.25 -1.62 5.92
CA LYS A 143 -10.70 -1.55 5.71
C LYS A 143 -11.03 -1.03 4.31
N ALA A 144 -10.34 0.01 3.85
CA ALA A 144 -10.50 0.55 2.50
C ALA A 144 -10.08 -0.47 1.42
N LEU A 145 -8.98 -1.19 1.63
CA LEU A 145 -8.51 -2.20 0.69
C LEU A 145 -9.47 -3.40 0.60
N GLY A 146 -10.10 -3.76 1.73
CA GLY A 146 -11.11 -4.81 1.85
C GLY A 146 -12.52 -4.43 1.37
N ALA A 147 -12.77 -3.14 1.11
CA ALA A 147 -14.10 -2.64 0.77
C ALA A 147 -14.66 -3.25 -0.52
N LYS A 148 -15.93 -3.67 -0.43
CA LYS A 148 -16.72 -4.22 -1.55
C LYS A 148 -17.74 -3.20 -2.04
N VAL A 149 -18.03 -3.23 -3.33
CA VAL A 149 -19.13 -2.45 -3.90
C VAL A 149 -20.45 -3.02 -3.35
N PRO A 150 -21.32 -2.18 -2.76
CA PRO A 150 -22.60 -2.62 -2.18
C PRO A 150 -23.41 -3.49 -3.15
N GLY A 151 -23.96 -4.58 -2.64
CA GLY A 151 -24.73 -5.53 -3.46
C GLY A 151 -23.91 -6.42 -4.40
N THR A 152 -22.57 -6.36 -4.35
CA THR A 152 -21.71 -7.19 -5.22
C THR A 152 -20.60 -7.91 -4.44
N ARG A 153 -20.01 -8.92 -5.07
CA ARG A 153 -18.78 -9.57 -4.58
C ARG A 153 -17.50 -8.81 -4.98
N ARG A 154 -17.61 -7.77 -5.81
CA ARG A 154 -16.47 -7.04 -6.39
C ARG A 154 -15.92 -6.02 -5.39
N ARG A 155 -14.59 -5.87 -5.37
CA ARG A 155 -13.91 -4.82 -4.59
C ARG A 155 -14.06 -3.47 -5.30
N VAL A 156 -14.08 -2.38 -4.53
CA VAL A 156 -14.23 -1.00 -5.07
C VAL A 156 -12.96 -0.58 -5.82
N PRO A 157 -12.97 -0.36 -7.14
CA PRO A 157 -11.74 -0.12 -7.92
C PRO A 157 -11.07 1.23 -7.62
N GLY A 158 -9.75 1.26 -7.74
CA GLY A 158 -8.90 2.45 -7.61
C GLY A 158 -8.16 2.53 -6.28
N PHE A 159 -8.56 1.72 -5.29
CA PHE A 159 -7.90 1.70 -3.98
C PHE A 159 -6.49 1.11 -4.02
N GLY A 160 -6.13 0.28 -5.01
CA GLY A 160 -4.77 -0.24 -5.13
C GLY A 160 -3.76 0.89 -5.25
N ARG A 161 -4.00 1.83 -6.19
CA ARG A 161 -3.14 3.00 -6.39
C ARG A 161 -3.07 3.90 -5.16
N SER A 162 -4.23 4.31 -4.64
CA SER A 162 -4.27 5.31 -3.56
C SER A 162 -3.64 4.78 -2.29
N ILE A 163 -3.99 3.55 -1.89
CA ILE A 163 -3.48 2.95 -0.65
C ILE A 163 -1.99 2.70 -0.77
N TYR A 164 -1.50 2.18 -1.90
CA TYR A 164 -0.07 1.98 -2.12
C TYR A 164 0.71 3.30 -1.96
N ALA A 165 0.25 4.38 -2.58
CA ALA A 165 0.89 5.68 -2.46
C ALA A 165 0.88 6.21 -1.01
N ILE A 166 -0.26 6.11 -0.32
CA ILE A 166 -0.39 6.55 1.08
C ILE A 166 0.57 5.74 1.97
N THR A 167 0.56 4.41 1.88
CA THR A 167 1.45 3.58 2.70
C THR A 167 2.91 3.83 2.38
N PHE A 168 3.27 3.92 1.09
CA PHE A 168 4.66 4.12 0.67
C PHE A 168 5.22 5.40 1.27
N TYR A 169 4.53 6.53 1.08
CA TYR A 169 4.99 7.81 1.61
C TYR A 169 4.89 7.89 3.14
N LEU A 170 3.99 7.15 3.79
CA LEU A 170 3.95 7.08 5.26
C LEU A 170 5.19 6.40 5.83
N VAL A 171 5.64 5.31 5.21
CA VAL A 171 6.86 4.60 5.62
C VAL A 171 8.11 5.42 5.28
N ASP A 172 8.17 6.01 4.08
CA ASP A 172 9.23 6.92 3.64
C ASP A 172 9.40 8.08 4.62
N GLU A 173 8.30 8.78 4.95
CA GLU A 173 8.32 9.90 5.90
C GLU A 173 8.69 9.46 7.33
N PHE A 174 8.26 8.27 7.76
CA PHE A 174 8.65 7.75 9.07
C PHE A 174 10.17 7.51 9.14
N ILE A 175 10.76 6.93 8.09
CA ILE A 175 12.21 6.70 8.01
C ILE A 175 12.96 8.03 8.01
N ASP A 176 12.52 9.00 7.20
CA ASP A 176 13.11 10.34 7.15
C ASP A 176 13.06 11.05 8.52
N GLU A 177 11.99 10.89 9.27
CA GLU A 177 11.82 11.47 10.61
C GLU A 177 12.71 10.82 11.66
N VAL A 178 12.87 9.49 11.62
CA VAL A 178 13.84 8.79 12.48
C VAL A 178 15.26 9.24 12.15
N SER A 179 15.62 9.31 10.87
CA SER A 179 16.94 9.79 10.44
C SER A 179 17.21 11.23 10.87
N THR A 180 16.23 12.12 10.71
CA THR A 180 16.35 13.53 11.11
C THR A 180 16.53 13.68 12.63
N HIS A 181 15.83 12.86 13.42
CA HIS A 181 15.99 12.85 14.87
C HIS A 181 17.37 12.34 15.29
N HIS A 182 17.83 11.24 14.69
CA HIS A 182 19.10 10.59 15.00
C HIS A 182 20.32 11.46 14.63
N ASP A 183 20.28 12.17 13.51
CA ASP A 183 21.40 13.02 13.07
C ASP A 183 21.59 14.28 13.94
N GLY A 184 20.68 14.56 14.86
CA GLY A 184 20.74 15.72 15.76
C GLY A 184 20.71 17.08 15.04
N TRP A 185 20.51 17.09 13.73
CA TRP A 185 20.31 18.28 12.91
C TRP A 185 18.87 18.79 13.08
N THR A 186 18.56 19.29 14.27
CA THR A 186 17.57 20.36 14.35
C THR A 186 18.15 21.55 13.60
N SER A 187 17.48 22.01 12.55
CA SER A 187 17.83 23.31 11.96
C SER A 187 17.98 24.32 13.10
N PRO A 188 19.05 25.15 13.11
CA PRO A 188 19.37 26.02 14.25
C PRO A 188 18.25 27.03 14.61
N ASP A 189 17.25 27.18 13.74
CA ASP A 189 16.08 28.05 13.93
C ASP A 189 14.84 27.33 14.49
N GLU A 190 14.84 26.00 14.65
CA GLU A 190 13.73 25.26 15.27
C GLU A 190 14.08 24.84 16.70
N PRO A 191 13.34 25.29 17.73
CA PRO A 191 13.49 24.73 19.06
C PRO A 191 13.23 23.22 18.97
N SER A 192 14.13 22.40 19.53
CA SER A 192 13.94 20.94 19.54
C SER A 192 12.57 20.63 20.14
N TYR A 193 11.62 20.30 19.27
CA TYR A 193 10.24 19.98 19.65
C TYR A 193 10.15 18.64 20.39
N TYR A 194 11.26 17.91 20.46
CA TYR A 194 11.39 16.58 21.01
C TYR A 194 11.73 16.61 22.50
N PRO A 195 11.29 15.62 23.27
CA PRO A 195 11.63 15.55 24.67
C PRO A 195 13.10 15.14 24.75
N PRO A 196 13.83 15.53 25.80
CA PRO A 196 15.10 14.89 26.08
C PRO A 196 14.88 13.37 26.16
N THR A 197 15.56 12.60 25.32
CA THR A 197 15.53 11.13 25.28
C THR A 197 16.87 10.57 25.75
N LEU A 198 16.85 9.36 26.29
CA LEU A 198 18.06 8.56 26.43
C LEU A 198 18.46 8.08 25.03
N SER A 199 19.67 8.41 24.58
CA SER A 199 20.14 7.99 23.25
C SER A 199 20.32 6.48 23.15
N LEU A 200 20.30 5.91 21.95
CA LEU A 200 20.52 4.46 21.75
C LEU A 200 21.82 3.94 22.37
N VAL A 201 22.89 4.75 22.33
CA VAL A 201 24.19 4.40 22.94
C VAL A 201 24.11 4.38 24.46
N GLU A 202 23.31 5.27 25.05
CA GLU A 202 23.05 5.31 26.49
C GLU A 202 22.12 4.17 26.91
N GLU A 203 21.09 3.87 26.12
CA GLU A 203 20.21 2.70 26.30
C GLU A 203 21.03 1.41 26.36
N ALA A 204 21.88 1.16 25.36
CA ALA A 204 22.66 -0.07 25.27
C ALA A 204 23.68 -0.27 26.42
N LYS A 205 24.00 0.78 27.18
CA LYS A 205 24.93 0.72 28.33
C LYS A 205 24.21 0.53 29.66
N ASP A 206 22.89 0.70 29.70
CA ASP A 206 22.08 0.59 30.91
C ASP A 206 21.20 -0.65 30.83
N ASP A 207 21.61 -1.71 31.53
CA ASP A 207 20.88 -2.99 31.60
C ASP A 207 19.43 -2.86 32.08
N SER A 208 19.11 -1.79 32.81
CA SER A 208 17.73 -1.52 33.26
C SER A 208 16.79 -1.08 32.14
N THR A 209 17.34 -0.69 30.97
CA THR A 209 16.57 -0.25 29.80
C THR A 209 16.25 -1.38 28.84
N ASN A 210 17.05 -2.46 28.82
CA ASN A 210 16.94 -3.58 27.89
C ASN A 210 15.49 -4.10 27.75
N GLY A 211 14.80 -4.33 28.87
CA GLY A 211 13.42 -4.83 28.85
C GLY A 211 12.41 -3.86 28.24
N ARG A 212 12.62 -2.54 28.38
CA ARG A 212 11.78 -1.50 27.78
C ARG A 212 12.03 -1.38 26.28
N SER A 213 13.30 -1.35 25.88
CA SER A 213 13.71 -1.31 24.47
C SER A 213 13.20 -2.53 23.71
N ASP A 214 13.30 -3.74 24.30
CA ASP A 214 12.76 -4.98 23.70
C ASP A 214 11.25 -4.91 23.44
N ILE A 215 10.49 -4.34 24.39
CA ILE A 215 9.04 -4.17 24.24
C ILE A 215 8.74 -3.15 23.14
N ALA A 216 9.48 -2.04 23.10
CA ALA A 216 9.33 -1.00 22.09
C ALA A 216 9.63 -1.53 20.68
N VAL A 217 10.73 -2.26 20.49
CA VAL A 217 11.10 -2.91 19.23
C VAL A 217 10.01 -3.87 18.77
N LYS A 218 9.55 -4.79 19.64
CA LYS A 218 8.48 -5.74 19.30
C LYS A 218 7.18 -5.04 18.89
N GLY A 219 6.83 -3.94 19.56
CA GLY A 219 5.66 -3.13 19.23
C GLY A 219 5.80 -2.45 17.87
N ALA A 220 6.93 -1.79 17.63
CA ALA A 220 7.24 -1.13 16.37
C ALA A 220 7.21 -2.11 15.19
N GLU A 221 7.87 -3.26 15.32
CA GLU A 221 7.89 -4.29 14.29
C GLU A 221 6.50 -4.86 13.99
N ALA A 222 5.64 -5.03 15.00
CA ALA A 222 4.28 -5.51 14.77
C ALA A 222 3.48 -4.53 13.89
N ILE A 223 3.67 -3.22 14.10
CA ILE A 223 3.04 -2.17 13.29
C ILE A 223 3.65 -2.12 11.89
N LEU A 224 4.98 -2.20 11.75
CA LEU A 224 5.67 -2.22 10.46
C LEU A 224 5.29 -3.45 9.63
N ARG A 225 5.21 -4.64 10.24
CA ARG A 225 4.71 -5.87 9.59
C ARG A 225 3.27 -5.71 9.08
N ARG A 226 2.45 -4.95 9.79
CA ARG A 226 1.09 -4.63 9.35
C ARG A 226 1.10 -3.71 8.13
N PHE A 227 1.91 -2.65 8.15
CA PHE A 227 2.09 -1.77 6.98
C PHE A 227 2.66 -2.52 5.79
N ASP A 228 3.59 -3.45 6.00
CA ASP A 228 4.14 -4.32 4.96
C ASP A 228 3.03 -5.14 4.27
N ALA A 229 2.19 -5.83 5.06
CA ALA A 229 1.08 -6.59 4.51
C ALA A 229 0.10 -5.72 3.72
N ILE A 230 -0.21 -4.52 4.20
CA ILE A 230 -1.10 -3.57 3.52
C ILE A 230 -0.47 -3.08 2.21
N MET A 231 0.78 -2.65 2.24
CA MET A 231 1.48 -2.09 1.09
C MET A 231 1.67 -3.16 0.01
N ALA A 232 2.07 -4.39 0.38
CA ALA A 232 2.16 -5.53 -0.53
C ALA A 232 0.81 -5.85 -1.20
N ALA A 233 -0.28 -5.89 -0.42
CA ALA A 233 -1.61 -6.15 -0.95
C ALA A 233 -2.11 -5.00 -1.85
N ALA A 234 -1.79 -3.76 -1.50
CA ALA A 234 -2.11 -2.58 -2.31
C ALA A 234 -1.30 -2.57 -3.62
N ALA A 235 -0.02 -2.93 -3.60
CA ALA A 235 0.84 -3.03 -4.77
C ALA A 235 0.32 -4.09 -5.76
N LYS A 236 0.01 -5.31 -5.29
CA LYS A 236 -0.62 -6.37 -6.11
C LYS A 236 -1.90 -5.87 -6.78
N ARG A 237 -2.74 -5.18 -6.02
CA ARG A 237 -3.98 -4.60 -6.53
C ARG A 237 -3.73 -3.47 -7.52
N TYR A 238 -2.75 -2.61 -7.25
CA TYR A 238 -2.39 -1.49 -8.10
C TYR A 238 -1.95 -1.96 -9.49
N LYS A 239 -1.13 -3.02 -9.52
CA LYS A 239 -0.73 -3.71 -10.76
C LYS A 239 -1.95 -4.17 -11.57
N VAL A 240 -2.89 -4.87 -10.94
CA VAL A 240 -4.13 -5.33 -11.60
C VAL A 240 -4.97 -4.15 -12.13
N GLU A 241 -5.05 -3.05 -11.39
CA GLU A 241 -5.84 -1.88 -11.77
C GLU A 241 -5.24 -1.06 -12.91
N ARG A 242 -3.91 -1.12 -13.14
CA ARG A 242 -3.22 -0.36 -14.19
C ARG A 242 -2.90 -1.15 -15.46
N GLY A 243 -3.07 -2.47 -15.42
CA GLY A 243 -2.72 -3.36 -16.52
C GLY A 243 -1.23 -3.66 -16.57
N ARG A 244 -0.87 -4.71 -17.34
CA ARG A 244 0.49 -5.26 -17.43
C ARG A 244 1.44 -4.51 -18.37
N ASN A 245 0.98 -3.49 -19.11
CA ASN A 245 1.76 -2.87 -20.19
C ASN A 245 1.97 -1.37 -19.94
N ASN A 246 2.68 -1.01 -18.87
CA ASN A 246 3.09 0.36 -18.60
C ASN A 246 4.56 0.43 -18.13
N PRO A 247 5.53 0.52 -19.07
CA PRO A 247 6.96 0.54 -18.75
C PRO A 247 7.36 1.65 -17.77
N SER A 248 6.81 2.86 -17.96
CA SER A 248 7.06 3.99 -17.03
C SER A 248 6.60 3.73 -15.59
N LEU A 249 5.61 2.86 -15.41
CA LEU A 249 5.15 2.45 -14.09
C LEU A 249 6.10 1.43 -13.47
N ALA A 250 6.61 0.47 -14.26
CA ALA A 250 7.56 -0.54 -13.80
C ALA A 250 8.88 0.11 -13.34
N GLU A 251 9.43 1.03 -14.13
CA GLU A 251 10.63 1.78 -13.77
C GLU A 251 10.45 2.53 -12.43
N ARG A 252 9.33 3.24 -12.29
CA ARG A 252 9.01 3.95 -11.05
C ARG A 252 8.84 3.00 -9.86
N ILE A 253 8.21 1.84 -10.06
CA ILE A 253 8.07 0.82 -9.01
C ILE A 253 9.43 0.25 -8.61
N SER A 254 10.34 0.03 -9.56
CA SER A 254 11.72 -0.39 -9.27
C SER A 254 12.49 0.67 -8.49
N ALA A 255 12.35 1.95 -8.85
CA ALA A 255 12.98 3.04 -8.11
C ALA A 255 12.46 3.12 -6.67
N GLN A 256 11.15 2.90 -6.48
CA GLN A 256 10.51 2.86 -5.17
C GLN A 256 10.94 1.64 -4.34
N GLU A 257 11.09 0.46 -4.95
CA GLU A 257 11.62 -0.73 -4.28
C GLU A 257 13.04 -0.48 -3.77
N HIS A 258 13.91 0.04 -4.62
CA HIS A 258 15.29 0.35 -4.24
C HIS A 258 15.37 1.41 -3.14
N ALA A 259 14.57 2.47 -3.23
CA ALA A 259 14.48 3.50 -2.19
C ALA A 259 14.00 2.93 -0.85
N LEU A 260 12.95 2.08 -0.89
CA LEU A 260 12.42 1.42 0.30
C LEU A 260 13.45 0.48 0.93
N ALA A 261 14.15 -0.33 0.12
CA ALA A 261 15.21 -1.22 0.60
C ALA A 261 16.31 -0.45 1.33
N LYS A 262 16.78 0.66 0.74
CA LYS A 262 17.78 1.53 1.36
C LYS A 262 17.27 2.13 2.67
N GLY A 263 16.03 2.63 2.67
CA GLY A 263 15.41 3.23 3.86
C GLY A 263 15.23 2.22 5.00
N CYS A 264 14.81 0.99 4.70
CA CYS A 264 14.68 -0.07 5.68
C CYS A 264 16.02 -0.48 6.29
N CYS A 265 17.10 -0.57 5.48
CA CYS A 265 18.45 -0.81 6.02
C CYS A 265 18.86 0.28 7.02
N LEU A 266 18.70 1.56 6.65
CA LEU A 266 19.02 2.68 7.55
C LEU A 266 18.19 2.63 8.83
N LEU A 267 16.89 2.35 8.71
CA LEU A 267 16.01 2.22 9.87
C LEU A 267 16.46 1.07 10.79
N CYS A 268 16.81 -0.08 10.23
CA CYS A 268 17.33 -1.23 10.99
C CYS A 268 18.62 -0.86 11.74
N GLU A 269 19.57 -0.20 11.06
CA GLU A 269 20.82 0.29 11.67
C GLU A 269 20.56 1.30 12.80
N GLN A 270 19.61 2.22 12.61
CA GLN A 270 19.29 3.28 13.55
C GLN A 270 18.38 2.87 14.69
N THR A 271 17.73 1.70 14.65
CA THR A 271 16.70 1.36 15.65
C THR A 271 16.78 -0.07 16.16
N GLY A 272 17.51 -0.95 15.48
CA GLY A 272 17.48 -2.39 15.71
C GLY A 272 16.19 -3.07 15.23
N TYR A 273 15.29 -2.36 14.52
CA TYR A 273 14.06 -2.97 14.00
C TYR A 273 14.37 -3.95 12.87
N GLY A 274 13.79 -5.16 12.93
CA GLY A 274 13.99 -6.15 11.87
C GLY A 274 15.41 -6.71 11.81
N SER A 275 16.15 -6.67 12.92
CA SER A 275 17.36 -7.48 13.07
C SER A 275 16.98 -8.87 13.59
N ASP A 276 17.05 -9.89 12.75
CA ASP A 276 17.06 -11.27 13.25
C ASP A 276 18.47 -11.55 13.79
N HIS A 277 18.57 -12.05 15.03
CA HIS A 277 19.85 -12.36 15.69
C HIS A 277 20.74 -13.38 14.93
N HIS A 278 20.24 -13.96 13.84
CA HIS A 278 20.89 -15.00 13.05
C HIS A 278 21.01 -14.70 11.56
N ASP A 279 20.39 -13.63 11.04
CA ASP A 279 20.42 -13.30 9.62
C ASP A 279 20.95 -11.87 9.42
N ILE A 280 21.93 -11.73 8.51
CA ILE A 280 22.49 -10.44 8.07
C ILE A 280 21.48 -9.66 7.19
N GLY A 281 20.30 -10.24 6.94
CA GLY A 281 19.28 -9.68 6.06
C GLY A 281 18.29 -8.79 6.81
N ASP A 282 18.07 -7.59 6.28
CA ASP A 282 16.94 -6.73 6.66
C ASP A 282 15.60 -7.43 6.35
N VAL A 283 14.82 -7.74 7.39
CA VAL A 283 13.49 -8.35 7.27
C VAL A 283 12.36 -7.31 7.20
N LEU A 284 12.66 -6.02 7.31
CA LEU A 284 11.64 -4.98 7.24
C LEU A 284 11.09 -4.85 5.83
N MET A 285 9.75 -4.75 5.76
CA MET A 285 9.00 -4.56 4.51
C MET A 285 9.27 -5.65 3.45
N LYS A 286 9.70 -6.83 3.88
CA LYS A 286 10.10 -7.94 3.00
C LYS A 286 9.00 -8.33 2.02
N HIS A 287 7.74 -8.46 2.47
CA HIS A 287 6.66 -8.89 1.58
C HIS A 287 6.39 -7.86 0.49
N THR A 288 6.47 -6.57 0.81
CA THR A 288 6.31 -5.49 -0.16
C THR A 288 7.44 -5.53 -1.17
N ARG A 289 8.70 -5.60 -0.69
CA ARG A 289 9.88 -5.66 -1.57
C ARG A 289 9.84 -6.85 -2.52
N ASP A 290 9.44 -8.02 -2.04
CA ASP A 290 9.25 -9.21 -2.88
C ASP A 290 8.21 -8.97 -3.98
N VAL A 291 7.09 -8.31 -3.65
CA VAL A 291 6.03 -7.98 -4.62
C VAL A 291 6.49 -6.97 -5.67
N LEU A 292 7.23 -5.94 -5.26
CA LEU A 292 7.74 -4.93 -6.19
C LEU A 292 8.82 -5.51 -7.10
N THR A 293 9.70 -6.35 -6.56
CA THR A 293 10.73 -7.08 -7.31
C THR A 293 10.09 -8.03 -8.33
N GLN A 294 9.10 -8.83 -7.90
CA GLN A 294 8.35 -9.69 -8.82
C GLN A 294 7.66 -8.88 -9.92
N TRP A 295 7.10 -7.73 -9.58
CA TRP A 295 6.48 -6.85 -10.57
C TRP A 295 7.53 -6.35 -11.58
N LYS A 296 8.71 -5.94 -11.14
CA LYS A 296 9.81 -5.55 -12.03
C LYS A 296 10.20 -6.69 -12.99
N ASN A 297 10.49 -7.88 -12.46
CA ASN A 297 10.98 -9.01 -13.26
C ASN A 297 9.98 -9.43 -14.35
N GLU A 298 8.68 -9.40 -14.06
CA GLU A 298 7.65 -9.69 -15.06
C GLU A 298 7.62 -8.69 -16.23
N TYR A 299 8.12 -7.46 -16.04
CA TYR A 299 8.26 -6.48 -17.11
C TYR A 299 9.53 -6.69 -17.93
N ASP A 300 10.66 -6.94 -17.27
CA ASP A 300 11.93 -7.23 -17.95
C ASP A 300 11.76 -8.43 -18.91
N ASP A 301 11.08 -9.50 -18.45
CA ASP A 301 10.73 -10.67 -19.27
C ASP A 301 9.83 -10.35 -20.48
N CYS A 302 9.03 -9.27 -20.39
CA CYS A 302 8.12 -8.84 -21.45
C CYS A 302 8.79 -7.91 -22.47
N GLU A 303 9.80 -7.12 -22.09
CA GLU A 303 10.59 -6.32 -23.03
C GLU A 303 11.48 -7.21 -23.90
N ASP A 304 12.13 -8.22 -23.32
CA ASP A 304 12.99 -9.16 -24.06
C ASP A 304 12.21 -9.88 -25.18
N GLN A 305 10.94 -10.26 -24.92
CA GLN A 305 10.08 -10.90 -25.94
C GLN A 305 9.67 -9.96 -27.09
N LEU A 306 9.63 -8.64 -26.86
CA LEU A 306 9.29 -7.66 -27.89
C LEU A 306 10.49 -7.30 -28.77
N VAL A 307 11.71 -7.40 -28.24
CA VAL A 307 12.95 -7.19 -29.00
C VAL A 307 13.21 -8.35 -29.96
N ASP A 308 12.92 -9.59 -29.54
CA ASP A 308 13.10 -10.79 -30.37
C ASP A 308 12.02 -10.97 -31.45
N SER A 309 10.97 -10.14 -31.46
CA SER A 309 9.83 -10.22 -32.39
C SER A 309 9.88 -9.20 -33.53
N ASN A 310 10.93 -8.36 -33.61
CA ASN A 310 11.14 -7.35 -34.67
C ASN A 310 12.39 -7.65 -35.50
#